data_AF-A0A962F9A5-F1
#
_entry.id   AF-A0A962F9A5-F1
#
_cell.length_a   1.000
_cell.length_b   1.000
_cell.length_c   1.000
_cell.angle_alpha   90.00
_cell.angle_beta   90.00
_cell.angle_gamma   90.00
#
_symmetry.space_group_name_H-M   'P 1'
#
loop_
_entity.id
_entity.type
_entity.pdbx_description
1 polymer ?
#
loop_
_entity_poly.entity_id
_entity_poly.type
_entity_poly.pdbx_seq_one_letter_code
_entity_poly.pdbx_strand_id
1 'polypeptide(L)'
;GQNRKLVVFPLDQVPEMARGKGVRLQRYKDGGISDARVFATADGLSWTDSAGRVFVVAKADLKEWIGNRADAGRLPPRGFPKNNRFG
;
A
#
# COMPACT_ATOMS: atom_id res chain seq x y z
N GLY A 1 -0.79 5.09 4.41
CA GLY A 1 -0.04 5.89 5.40
C GLY A 1 -0.90 6.96 6.03
N GLN A 2 -0.41 7.60 7.09
CA GLN A 2 -1.18 8.58 7.88
C GLN A 2 -1.54 9.83 7.06
N ASN A 3 -0.75 10.16 6.03
CA ASN A 3 -1.03 11.21 5.04
C ASN A 3 -2.01 10.78 3.93
N ARG A 4 -2.70 9.65 4.10
CA ARG A 4 -3.63 9.06 3.12
C ARG A 4 -2.98 8.84 1.74
N LYS A 5 -1.70 8.43 1.70
CA LYS A 5 -1.04 7.98 0.47
C LYS A 5 -0.85 6.46 0.46
N LEU A 6 -0.96 5.89 -0.74
CA LEU A 6 -0.76 4.50 -1.10
C LEU A 6 0.33 4.38 -2.17
N VAL A 7 1.22 3.40 -2.01
CA VAL A 7 2.19 2.99 -3.03
C VAL A 7 2.18 1.48 -3.11
N VAL A 8 2.26 0.96 -4.33
CA VAL A 8 2.44 -0.47 -4.62
C VAL A 8 3.79 -0.60 -5.30
N PHE A 9 4.63 -1.51 -4.83
CA PHE A 9 5.92 -1.79 -5.44
C PHE A 9 6.22 -3.29 -5.35
N PRO A 10 7.05 -3.82 -6.27
CA PRO A 10 7.46 -5.23 -6.24
C PRO A 10 8.15 -5.62 -4.93
N LEU A 11 7.86 -6.83 -4.43
CA LEU A 11 8.43 -7.33 -3.17
C LEU A 11 9.94 -7.54 -3.25
N ASP A 12 10.47 -7.82 -4.44
CA ASP A 12 11.91 -7.99 -4.70
C ASP A 12 12.74 -6.74 -4.39
N GLN A 13 12.12 -5.55 -4.31
CA GLN A 13 12.79 -4.32 -3.92
C GLN A 13 13.03 -4.24 -2.41
N VAL A 14 12.43 -5.12 -1.60
CA VAL A 14 12.62 -5.22 -0.16
C VAL A 14 13.71 -6.26 0.12
N PRO A 15 14.90 -5.85 0.58
CA PRO A 15 15.95 -6.80 0.92
C PRO A 15 15.55 -7.60 2.17
N GLU A 16 15.91 -8.88 2.18
CA GLU A 16 15.88 -9.69 3.39
C GLU A 16 16.99 -9.24 4.34
N MET A 17 16.65 -9.09 5.63
CA MET A 17 17.57 -8.58 6.64
C MET A 17 17.53 -9.46 7.89
N ALA A 18 18.69 -9.92 8.35
CA ALA A 18 18.79 -10.69 9.60
C ALA A 18 18.54 -9.83 10.85
N ARG A 19 18.92 -8.54 10.82
CA ARG A 19 18.71 -7.57 11.91
C ARG A 19 18.93 -6.13 11.42
N GLY A 20 18.42 -5.16 12.17
CA GLY A 20 18.61 -3.73 11.93
C GLY A 20 17.31 -2.95 11.99
N LYS A 21 17.36 -1.65 11.69
CA LYS A 21 16.16 -0.76 11.70
C LYS A 21 15.19 -1.02 10.55
N GLY A 22 15.52 -1.95 9.65
CA GLY A 22 14.76 -2.23 8.44
C GLY A 22 14.97 -1.19 7.33
N VAL A 23 14.26 -1.39 6.23
CA VAL A 23 14.25 -0.47 5.08
C VAL A 23 13.00 0.40 5.06
N ARG A 24 13.13 1.59 4.46
CA ARG A 24 11.97 2.44 4.21
C ARG A 24 11.08 1.84 3.12
N LEU A 25 9.80 1.66 3.42
CA LEU A 25 8.79 1.17 2.47
C LEU A 25 8.11 2.31 1.71
N GLN A 26 7.80 3.41 2.38
CA GLN A 26 7.15 4.59 1.78
C GLN A 26 7.71 5.86 2.42
N ARG A 27 7.89 6.92 1.62
CA ARG A 27 8.38 8.22 2.12
C ARG A 27 7.23 9.09 2.61
N TYR A 28 7.45 9.73 3.75
CA TYR A 28 6.52 10.66 4.38
C TYR A 28 7.24 11.94 4.75
N LYS A 29 6.55 13.09 4.65
CA LYS A 29 7.03 14.36 5.20
C LYS A 29 6.81 14.41 6.71
N ASP A 30 5.66 13.89 7.14
CA ASP A 30 5.25 13.75 8.53
C ASP A 30 4.36 12.50 8.67
N GLY A 31 4.32 11.94 9.88
CA GLY A 31 3.65 10.69 10.21
C GLY A 31 4.37 9.43 9.73
N GLY A 32 3.62 8.35 9.53
CA GLY A 32 4.16 7.06 9.13
C GLY A 32 3.21 6.15 8.36
N ILE A 33 3.61 4.88 8.26
CA ILE A 33 2.80 3.82 7.66
C ILE A 33 1.60 3.55 8.57
N SER A 34 0.41 3.46 7.98
CA SER A 34 -0.82 3.11 8.71
C SER A 34 -1.06 1.62 8.71
N ASP A 35 -0.75 0.98 7.58
CA ASP A 35 -0.97 -0.43 7.31
C ASP A 35 -0.15 -0.85 6.09
N ALA A 36 0.12 -2.14 5.96
CA ALA A 36 0.82 -2.74 4.84
C ALA A 36 0.23 -4.12 4.53
N ARG A 37 0.09 -4.44 3.23
CA ARG A 37 -0.43 -5.72 2.76
C ARG A 37 0.43 -6.23 1.61
N VAL A 38 0.75 -7.51 1.66
CA VAL A 38 1.36 -8.25 0.55
C VAL A 38 0.25 -9.01 -0.17
N PHE A 39 0.28 -9.01 -1.50
CA PHE A 39 -0.70 -9.67 -2.34
C PHE A 39 -0.05 -10.11 -3.64
N ALA A 40 -0.56 -11.17 -4.26
CA ALA A 40 -0.14 -11.52 -5.60
C ALA A 40 -0.75 -10.53 -6.59
N THR A 41 0.07 -10.00 -7.51
CA THR A 41 -0.41 -9.02 -8.49
C THR A 41 -1.54 -9.58 -9.38
N ALA A 42 -1.61 -10.91 -9.55
CA ALA A 42 -2.69 -11.59 -10.28
C ALA A 42 -4.05 -11.49 -9.57
N ASP A 43 -4.07 -11.50 -8.23
CA ASP A 43 -5.29 -11.46 -7.42
C ASP A 43 -5.80 -10.02 -7.22
N GLY A 44 -4.91 -9.04 -7.42
CA GLY A 44 -5.21 -7.62 -7.21
C GLY A 44 -5.15 -7.20 -5.73
N LEU A 45 -5.22 -5.90 -5.52
CA LEU A 45 -5.21 -5.31 -4.18
C LEU A 45 -6.62 -5.27 -3.62
N SER A 46 -6.85 -5.93 -2.50
CA SER A 46 -8.16 -5.96 -1.85
C SER A 46 -8.19 -5.19 -0.53
N TRP A 47 -9.38 -4.72 -0.15
CA TRP A 47 -9.68 -4.21 1.19
C TRP A 47 -11.16 -4.32 1.54
N THR A 48 -11.46 -4.27 2.84
CA THR A 48 -12.84 -4.20 3.34
C THR A 48 -13.11 -2.79 3.85
N ASP A 49 -14.24 -2.21 3.47
CA ASP A 49 -14.67 -0.92 3.98
C ASP A 49 -15.44 -1.02 5.31
N SER A 50 -15.76 0.13 5.91
CA SER A 50 -16.51 0.18 7.17
C SER A 50 -17.95 -0.35 7.07
N ALA A 51 -18.46 -0.54 5.85
CA ALA A 51 -19.78 -1.11 5.58
C ALA A 51 -19.70 -2.62 5.28
N GLY A 52 -18.53 -3.25 5.45
CA GLY A 52 -18.32 -4.68 5.22
C GLY A 52 -18.21 -5.08 3.76
N ARG A 53 -18.09 -4.11 2.83
CA ARG A 53 -17.93 -4.40 1.40
C ARG A 53 -16.48 -4.71 1.07
N VAL A 54 -16.26 -5.75 0.31
CA VAL A 54 -14.93 -6.12 -0.21
C VAL A 54 -14.71 -5.45 -1.56
N PHE A 55 -13.63 -4.68 -1.65
CA PHE A 55 -13.13 -4.10 -2.90
C PHE A 55 -11.91 -4.89 -3.35
N VAL A 56 -11.77 -5.07 -4.66
CA VAL A 56 -10.59 -5.65 -5.31
C VAL A 56 -10.23 -4.77 -6.51
N VAL A 57 -8.98 -4.31 -6.56
CA VAL A 57 -8.45 -3.53 -7.69
C VAL A 57 -7.46 -4.41 -8.44
N ALA A 58 -7.81 -4.73 -9.68
CA ALA A 58 -6.98 -5.55 -10.54
C ALA A 58 -5.69 -4.81 -10.96
N LYS A 59 -4.68 -5.56 -11.40
CA LYS A 59 -3.40 -5.01 -11.89
C LYS A 59 -3.58 -3.89 -12.93
N ALA A 60 -4.54 -4.05 -13.83
CA ALA A 60 -4.79 -3.09 -14.91
C ALA A 60 -5.16 -1.69 -14.38
N ASP A 61 -5.88 -1.65 -13.27
CA ASP A 61 -6.35 -0.42 -12.62
C ASP A 61 -5.34 0.09 -11.59
N LEU A 62 -4.44 -0.78 -11.09
CA LEU A 62 -3.41 -0.40 -10.12
C LEU A 62 -2.27 0.46 -10.68
N LYS A 63 -2.21 0.67 -12.00
CA LYS A 63 -1.06 1.31 -12.69
C LYS A 63 -0.62 2.63 -12.08
N GLU A 64 -1.55 3.46 -11.60
CA GLU A 64 -1.25 4.77 -11.02
C GLU A 64 -0.56 4.71 -9.64
N TRP A 65 -0.69 3.59 -8.94
CA TRP A 65 -0.08 3.37 -7.62
C TRP A 65 1.19 2.53 -7.69
N ILE A 66 1.44 1.86 -8.82
CA ILE A 66 2.69 1.13 -9.06
C ILE A 66 3.82 2.15 -9.19
N GLY A 67 4.80 2.03 -8.29
CA GLY A 67 5.99 2.87 -8.26
C GLY A 67 7.17 2.11 -7.66
N ASN A 68 8.16 2.86 -7.16
CA ASN A 68 9.32 2.28 -6.51
C ASN A 68 9.15 2.24 -4.98
N ARG A 69 9.86 1.31 -4.34
CA ARG A 69 10.01 1.31 -2.89
C ARG A 69 10.52 2.67 -2.42
N ALA A 70 9.96 3.16 -1.33
CA ALA A 70 10.24 4.46 -0.73
C ALA A 70 9.73 5.68 -1.51
N ASP A 71 8.94 5.51 -2.58
CA ASP A 71 8.16 6.62 -3.12
C ASP A 71 7.13 7.14 -2.09
N ALA A 72 6.65 8.36 -2.30
CA ALA A 72 5.62 8.93 -1.43
C ALA A 72 4.22 8.32 -1.69
N GLY A 73 4.00 7.78 -2.89
CA GLY A 73 2.70 7.26 -3.32
C GLY A 73 1.69 8.33 -3.75
N ARG A 74 0.49 7.88 -4.08
CA ARG A 74 -0.66 8.67 -4.54
C ARG A 74 -1.83 8.55 -3.55
N LEU A 75 -2.87 9.36 -3.71
CA LEU A 75 -4.12 9.17 -2.95
C LEU A 75 -4.70 7.79 -3.29
N PRO A 76 -5.22 7.03 -2.31
CA PRO A 76 -5.70 5.67 -2.54
C PRO A 76 -6.94 5.67 -3.46
N PRO A 77 -7.27 4.51 -4.06
CA PRO A 77 -8.46 4.37 -4.91
C PRO A 77 -9.75 4.77 -4.19
N ARG A 78 -10.78 5.06 -4.98
CA ARG A 78 -12.13 5.31 -4.44
C ARG A 78 -12.60 4.09 -3.64
N GLY A 79 -13.23 4.35 -2.51
CA GLY A 79 -13.69 3.30 -1.59
C GLY A 79 -12.64 2.85 -0.56
N PHE A 80 -11.41 3.37 -0.59
CA PHE A 80 -10.42 3.04 0.44
C PHE A 80 -10.80 3.56 1.84
N PRO A 81 -10.66 2.76 2.90
CA PRO A 81 -11.18 3.10 4.23
C PRO A 81 -10.63 4.41 4.80
N LYS A 82 -11.46 5.12 5.58
CA LYS A 82 -11.07 6.40 6.21
C LYS A 82 -10.01 6.23 7.30
N ASN A 83 -9.95 5.06 7.93
CA ASN A 83 -8.93 4.70 8.93
C ASN A 83 -7.55 4.36 8.31
N ASN A 84 -7.44 4.41 6.97
CA ASN A 84 -6.22 4.11 6.20
C ASN A 84 -5.68 2.67 6.36
N ARG A 85 -6.56 1.70 6.66
CA ARG A 85 -6.24 0.27 6.80
C ARG A 85 -6.95 -0.58 5.75
N PHE A 86 -6.46 -1.79 5.48
CA PHE A 86 -7.03 -2.69 4.47
C PHE A 86 -8.15 -3.61 5.01
N GLY A 87 -8.37 -3.63 6.31
CA GLY A 87 -9.38 -4.45 6.99
C GLY A 87 -9.31 -4.21 8.49
#